data_AF-A0A4U3B264-F1
#
_entry.id   AF-A0A4U3B264-F1
#
_cell.length_a   1.000
_cell.length_b   1.000
_cell.length_c   1.000
_cell.angle_alpha   90.00
_cell.angle_beta   90.00
_cell.angle_gamma   90.00
#
_symmetry.space_group_name_H-M   'P 1'
#
loop_
_entity.id
_entity.type
_entity.pdbx_description
1 polymer ?
#
loop_
_entity_poly.entity_id
_entity_poly.type
_entity_poly.pdbx_seq_one_letter_code
_entity_poly.pdbx_strand_id
1 'polypeptide(L)'
;LKKTILFEIWLEYEPYLPASLHISKELSYEPVTVPLPLFLKQYVENHNLKIVNPNVSNNERQGGKDWPRAAHSMVGRKRMNQLQEAMETVVRENIEGDFIETGVWRGGSCIFMNGFLQANNIKDRTVWVADSFEGLPAPNLEQYPKDYGDYLHTFDYLRVSLETVQENFKKYDLLN
;
A
#
# COMPACT_ATOMS: atom_id res chain seq x y z
N LEU A 1 9.31 -11.16 -8.34
CA LEU A 1 8.01 -10.67 -7.82
C LEU A 1 8.14 -9.66 -6.67
N LYS A 2 8.64 -10.03 -5.47
CA LYS A 2 8.72 -9.11 -4.31
C LYS A 2 9.37 -7.75 -4.60
N LYS A 3 10.51 -7.75 -5.29
CA LYS A 3 11.24 -6.51 -5.66
C LYS A 3 10.37 -5.57 -6.49
N THR A 4 9.61 -6.11 -7.43
CA THR A 4 8.68 -5.37 -8.30
C THR A 4 7.50 -4.82 -7.50
N ILE A 5 6.85 -5.65 -6.69
CA ILE A 5 5.69 -5.25 -5.86
C ILE A 5 6.05 -4.14 -4.89
N LEU A 6 7.24 -4.26 -4.27
CA LEU A 6 7.79 -3.28 -3.33
C LEU A 6 8.57 -2.15 -4.02
N PHE A 7 8.60 -2.10 -5.36
CA PHE A 7 9.30 -1.09 -6.14
C PHE A 7 10.81 -0.92 -5.82
N GLU A 8 11.44 -1.96 -5.26
CA GLU A 8 12.84 -1.93 -4.79
C GLU A 8 13.88 -1.82 -5.90
N ILE A 9 13.50 -2.14 -7.14
CA ILE A 9 14.37 -2.05 -8.32
C ILE A 9 14.29 -0.70 -9.04
N TRP A 10 13.43 0.20 -8.55
CA TRP A 10 13.17 1.52 -9.13
C TRP A 10 13.08 2.59 -8.04
N LEU A 11 13.77 2.39 -6.91
CA LEU A 11 13.69 3.31 -5.77
C LEU A 11 14.16 4.73 -6.12
N GLU A 12 15.06 4.84 -7.09
CA GLU A 12 15.50 6.10 -7.68
C GLU A 12 14.38 6.88 -8.40
N TYR A 13 13.22 6.24 -8.67
CA TYR A 13 12.01 6.87 -9.21
C TYR A 13 10.95 7.14 -8.13
N GLU A 14 11.21 6.78 -6.87
CA GLU A 14 10.43 7.22 -5.70
C GLU A 14 11.13 8.28 -4.81
N PRO A 15 12.09 9.11 -5.28
CA PRO A 15 12.88 9.98 -4.42
C PRO A 15 12.05 11.12 -3.81
N TYR A 16 10.79 11.26 -4.21
CA TYR A 16 9.91 12.33 -3.80
C TYR A 16 8.58 11.75 -3.34
N LEU A 17 8.41 11.64 -2.02
CA LEU A 17 7.07 11.61 -1.44
C LEU A 17 6.50 13.04 -1.54
N PRO A 18 5.37 13.26 -2.22
CA PRO A 18 4.72 14.56 -2.18
C PRO A 18 4.34 14.84 -0.73
N ALA A 19 5.04 15.78 -0.11
CA ALA A 19 4.60 16.42 1.11
C ALA A 19 3.67 17.55 0.66
N SER A 20 2.46 17.21 0.24
CA SER A 20 1.59 18.25 -0.32
C SER A 20 0.85 18.99 0.78
N LEU A 21 1.10 20.28 0.76
CA LEU A 21 0.24 21.38 1.13
C LEU A 21 -1.10 21.26 0.36
N HIS A 22 -2.26 21.06 1.00
CA HIS A 22 -3.55 21.38 0.33
C HIS A 22 -3.46 22.84 -0.12
N ILE A 23 -3.79 23.21 -1.37
CA ILE A 23 -5.08 23.19 -2.06
C ILE A 23 -4.88 22.80 -3.55
N SER A 24 -5.28 21.61 -3.99
CA SER A 24 -5.49 21.36 -5.43
C SER A 24 -6.64 20.38 -5.65
N LYS A 25 -7.64 20.76 -6.44
CA LYS A 25 -8.86 19.98 -6.71
C LYS A 25 -8.68 18.86 -7.74
N GLU A 26 -7.46 18.60 -8.20
CA GLU A 26 -7.18 17.71 -9.34
C GLU A 26 -5.96 16.79 -9.08
N LEU A 27 -5.94 16.10 -7.95
CA LEU A 27 -5.05 14.96 -7.75
C LEU A 27 -5.88 13.68 -7.65
N SER A 28 -5.39 12.58 -8.22
CA SER A 28 -6.03 11.27 -8.12
C SER A 28 -5.88 10.61 -6.73
N TYR A 29 -5.28 11.31 -5.76
CA TYR A 29 -5.15 10.91 -4.35
C TYR A 29 -4.77 12.12 -3.48
N GLU A 30 -5.22 12.16 -2.21
CA GLU A 30 -4.78 13.16 -1.25
C GLU A 30 -3.50 12.73 -0.51
N PRO A 31 -2.49 13.60 -0.38
CA PRO A 31 -1.18 13.27 0.16
C PRO A 31 -1.07 13.51 1.68
N VAL A 32 -0.01 12.94 2.27
CA VAL A 32 0.34 13.07 3.69
C VAL A 32 0.49 14.54 4.08
N THR A 33 -0.31 14.99 5.04
CA THR A 33 -0.32 16.39 5.50
C THR A 33 0.82 16.66 6.46
N VAL A 34 1.73 17.56 6.09
CA VAL A 34 2.69 18.17 7.01
C VAL A 34 2.17 19.56 7.44
N PRO A 35 2.23 19.91 8.74
CA PRO A 35 1.79 21.22 9.21
C PRO A 35 2.75 22.30 8.70
N LEU A 36 2.37 22.96 7.61
CA LEU A 36 3.15 24.01 6.98
C LEU A 36 2.43 25.36 7.06
N PRO A 37 3.15 26.46 7.33
CA PRO A 37 2.57 27.80 7.39
C PRO A 37 1.80 28.16 6.10
N LEU A 38 0.69 28.90 6.25
CA LEU A 38 -0.20 29.26 5.13
C LEU A 38 0.51 30.02 4.00
N PHE A 39 1.47 30.88 4.33
CA PHE A 39 2.23 31.63 3.31
C PHE A 39 3.05 30.69 2.40
N LEU A 40 3.55 29.58 2.94
CA LEU A 40 4.32 28.59 2.18
C LEU A 40 3.41 27.77 1.27
N LYS A 41 2.18 27.46 1.74
CA LYS A 41 1.11 26.84 0.91
C LYS A 41 0.82 27.68 -0.32
N GLN A 42 0.47 28.94 -0.10
CA GLN A 42 0.13 29.88 -1.16
C GLN A 42 1.27 30.09 -2.15
N TYR A 43 2.52 30.18 -1.65
CA TYR A 43 3.69 30.33 -2.53
C TYR A 43 3.86 29.13 -3.46
N VAL A 44 3.77 27.91 -2.93
CA VAL A 44 3.96 26.67 -3.70
C VAL A 44 2.86 26.50 -4.74
N GLU A 45 1.61 26.77 -4.38
CA GLU A 45 0.46 26.75 -5.29
C GLU A 45 0.60 27.76 -6.44
N ASN A 46 0.89 29.03 -6.11
CA ASN A 46 0.99 30.11 -7.09
C ASN A 46 2.11 29.89 -8.13
N HIS A 47 3.12 29.10 -7.78
CA HIS A 47 4.27 28.82 -8.64
C HIS A 47 4.25 27.40 -9.22
N ASN A 48 3.16 26.64 -9.04
CA ASN A 48 3.03 25.25 -9.49
C ASN A 48 4.20 24.36 -9.03
N LEU A 49 4.64 24.55 -7.78
CA LEU A 49 5.72 23.79 -7.15
C LEU A 49 5.15 22.62 -6.33
N LYS A 50 6.01 21.67 -5.94
CA LYS A 50 5.68 20.61 -4.98
C LYS A 50 6.72 20.60 -3.87
N ILE A 51 6.28 20.54 -2.61
CA ILE A 51 7.17 20.22 -1.49
C ILE A 51 7.29 18.72 -1.41
N VAL A 52 8.53 18.25 -1.32
CA VAL A 52 8.86 16.84 -1.34
C VAL A 52 9.83 16.57 -0.20
N ASN A 53 9.66 15.45 0.49
CA ASN A 53 10.72 14.92 1.33
C ASN A 53 11.62 14.06 0.43
N PRO A 54 12.91 14.41 0.23
CA PRO A 54 13.79 13.71 -0.71
C PRO A 54 14.27 12.34 -0.23
N ASN A 55 13.99 11.94 1.01
CA ASN A 55 14.49 10.70 1.57
C ASN A 55 13.45 9.59 1.48
N VAL A 56 13.58 8.72 0.47
CA VAL A 56 13.16 7.32 0.59
C VAL A 56 14.41 6.52 0.93
N SER A 57 14.58 6.19 2.20
CA SER A 57 15.69 5.33 2.62
C SER A 57 15.39 3.89 2.23
N ASN A 58 16.37 3.18 1.64
CA ASN A 58 16.32 1.73 1.50
C ASN A 58 15.91 1.06 2.83
N ASN A 59 16.38 1.57 3.96
CA ASN A 59 16.05 1.00 5.27
C ASN A 59 14.58 1.16 5.64
N GLU A 60 13.95 2.27 5.23
CA GLU A 60 12.51 2.49 5.45
C GLU A 60 11.69 1.53 4.59
N ARG A 61 12.03 1.38 3.30
CA ARG A 61 11.38 0.39 2.43
C ARG A 61 11.56 -1.04 2.93
N GLN A 62 12.75 -1.38 3.40
CA GLN A 62 13.03 -2.69 3.99
C GLN A 62 12.15 -2.96 5.22
N GLY A 63 11.91 -1.94 6.04
CA GLY A 63 11.01 -2.00 7.19
C GLY A 63 9.52 -1.82 6.89
N GLY A 64 9.17 -1.32 5.70
CA GLY A 64 7.82 -0.83 5.37
C GLY A 64 7.40 0.33 6.26
N LYS A 65 8.32 1.27 6.47
CA LYS A 65 8.11 2.47 7.31
C LYS A 65 7.79 3.71 6.48
N ASP A 66 7.71 3.56 5.17
CA ASP A 66 7.37 4.58 4.20
C ASP A 66 6.02 4.31 3.54
N TRP A 67 5.46 5.32 2.89
CA TRP A 67 4.23 5.22 2.11
C TRP A 67 4.56 5.32 0.61
N PRO A 68 4.78 4.19 -0.08
CA PRO A 68 5.40 4.20 -1.40
C PRO A 68 4.49 4.74 -2.49
N ARG A 69 4.96 5.78 -3.21
CA ARG A 69 4.17 6.46 -4.24
C ARG A 69 3.71 5.51 -5.35
N ALA A 70 4.56 4.59 -5.81
CA ALA A 70 4.32 3.72 -6.96
C ALA A 70 4.18 2.23 -6.59
N ALA A 71 4.81 1.78 -5.48
CA ALA A 71 4.73 0.38 -5.09
C ALA A 71 3.28 -0.08 -4.85
N HIS A 72 3.02 -1.37 -5.09
CA HIS A 72 1.69 -1.97 -4.87
C HIS A 72 1.52 -2.52 -3.44
N SER A 73 2.57 -2.52 -2.61
CA SER A 73 2.46 -2.84 -1.18
C SER A 73 3.38 -1.93 -0.35
N MET A 74 2.91 -1.55 0.83
CA MET A 74 3.64 -0.76 1.83
C MET A 74 4.20 -1.60 3.00
N VAL A 75 4.01 -2.92 2.99
CA VAL A 75 4.46 -3.78 4.10
C VAL A 75 5.99 -3.90 4.18
N GLY A 76 6.68 -3.57 3.09
CA GLY A 76 8.14 -3.63 3.02
C GLY A 76 8.71 -5.05 2.98
N ARG A 77 10.04 -5.14 2.81
CA ARG A 77 10.73 -6.41 2.58
C ARG A 77 10.57 -7.41 3.71
N LYS A 78 10.75 -6.96 4.95
CA LYS A 78 10.78 -7.86 6.12
C LYS A 78 9.45 -8.58 6.31
N ARG A 79 8.33 -7.86 6.24
CA ARG A 79 6.98 -8.46 6.34
C ARG A 79 6.65 -9.31 5.11
N MET A 80 7.09 -8.92 3.91
CA MET A 80 6.92 -9.76 2.71
C MET A 80 7.74 -11.07 2.78
N ASN A 81 8.88 -11.08 3.47
CA ASN A 81 9.64 -12.31 3.77
C ASN A 81 8.91 -13.18 4.79
N GLN A 82 8.44 -12.59 5.89
CA GLN A 82 7.67 -13.32 6.88
C GLN A 82 6.39 -13.93 6.28
N LEU A 83 5.69 -13.21 5.40
CA LEU A 83 4.54 -13.74 4.65
C LEU A 83 4.94 -14.96 3.82
N GLN A 84 6.04 -14.89 3.06
CA GLN A 84 6.53 -16.05 2.29
C GLN A 84 6.83 -17.24 3.20
N GLU A 85 7.54 -17.04 4.31
CA GLU A 85 7.89 -18.09 5.26
C GLU A 85 6.64 -18.76 5.86
N ALA A 86 5.60 -17.98 6.15
CA ALA A 86 4.32 -18.49 6.62
C ALA A 86 3.63 -19.35 5.54
N MET A 87 3.58 -18.87 4.29
CA MET A 87 3.00 -19.62 3.17
C MET A 87 3.78 -20.92 2.89
N GLU A 88 5.11 -20.87 2.89
CA GLU A 88 5.97 -22.04 2.73
C GLU A 88 5.73 -23.07 3.84
N THR A 89 5.51 -22.60 5.07
CA THR A 89 5.19 -23.47 6.20
C THR A 89 3.83 -24.15 6.02
N VAL A 90 2.79 -23.39 5.68
CA VAL A 90 1.45 -23.92 5.38
C VAL A 90 1.50 -25.01 4.30
N VAL A 91 2.24 -24.77 3.22
CA VAL A 91 2.38 -25.73 2.13
C VAL A 91 3.21 -26.94 2.55
N ARG A 92 4.38 -26.74 3.18
CA ARG A 92 5.29 -27.81 3.62
C ARG A 92 4.64 -28.74 4.62
N GLU A 93 3.84 -28.21 5.53
CA GLU A 93 3.17 -28.96 6.60
C GLU A 93 1.78 -29.45 6.18
N ASN A 94 1.36 -29.19 4.94
CA ASN A 94 0.07 -29.56 4.39
C ASN A 94 -1.12 -29.09 5.26
N ILE A 95 -1.04 -27.86 5.78
CA ILE A 95 -2.11 -27.24 6.55
C ILE A 95 -3.25 -26.90 5.58
N GLU A 96 -4.45 -27.42 5.82
CA GLU A 96 -5.62 -27.17 4.97
C GLU A 96 -6.07 -25.70 5.00
N GLY A 97 -6.63 -25.22 3.89
CA GLY A 97 -7.29 -23.91 3.81
C GLY A 97 -6.68 -22.92 2.81
N ASP A 98 -7.26 -21.73 2.80
CA ASP A 98 -6.94 -20.65 1.87
C ASP A 98 -6.03 -19.59 2.51
N PHE A 99 -5.65 -18.59 1.71
CA PHE A 99 -4.95 -17.39 2.19
C PHE A 99 -5.89 -16.17 2.12
N ILE A 100 -5.77 -15.25 3.08
CA ILE A 100 -6.59 -14.02 3.12
C ILE A 100 -5.77 -12.85 3.67
N GLU A 101 -6.00 -11.66 3.12
CA GLU A 101 -5.58 -10.37 3.70
C GLU A 101 -6.83 -9.50 3.92
N THR A 102 -6.89 -8.82 5.08
CA THR A 102 -8.04 -7.97 5.50
C THR A 102 -7.57 -6.52 5.66
N GLY A 103 -7.72 -5.74 4.60
CA GLY A 103 -7.03 -4.46 4.39
C GLY A 103 -5.82 -4.66 3.46
N VAL A 104 -6.05 -4.47 2.17
CA VAL A 104 -5.12 -4.85 1.08
C VAL A 104 -4.50 -3.63 0.39
N TRP A 105 -5.11 -2.44 0.54
CA TRP A 105 -4.68 -1.23 -0.16
C TRP A 105 -4.58 -1.46 -1.68
N ARG A 106 -3.37 -1.34 -2.27
CA ARG A 106 -3.13 -1.60 -3.71
C ARG A 106 -3.03 -3.08 -4.06
N GLY A 107 -3.19 -3.99 -3.09
CA GLY A 107 -3.26 -5.43 -3.28
C GLY A 107 -1.93 -6.17 -3.35
N GLY A 108 -0.79 -5.50 -3.14
CA GLY A 108 0.51 -6.08 -3.43
C GLY A 108 0.89 -7.31 -2.60
N SER A 109 0.46 -7.44 -1.34
CA SER A 109 0.70 -8.69 -0.59
C SER A 109 -0.15 -9.82 -1.17
N CYS A 110 -1.40 -9.57 -1.53
CA CYS A 110 -2.26 -10.56 -2.21
C CYS A 110 -1.75 -10.97 -3.60
N ILE A 111 -1.21 -10.02 -4.39
CA ILE A 111 -0.53 -10.32 -5.65
C ILE A 111 0.67 -11.24 -5.39
N PHE A 112 1.45 -10.97 -4.34
CA PHE A 112 2.54 -11.86 -3.95
C PHE A 112 2.04 -13.26 -3.57
N MET A 113 0.97 -13.37 -2.78
CA MET A 113 0.37 -14.66 -2.42
C MET A 113 -0.08 -15.44 -3.66
N ASN A 114 -0.78 -14.81 -4.59
CA ASN A 114 -1.26 -15.49 -5.79
C ASN A 114 -0.10 -15.92 -6.71
N GLY A 115 0.92 -15.05 -6.85
CA GLY A 115 2.14 -15.40 -7.59
C GLY A 115 2.95 -16.53 -6.94
N PHE A 116 2.93 -16.64 -5.61
CA PHE A 116 3.53 -17.78 -4.90
C PHE A 116 2.80 -19.09 -5.23
N LEU A 117 1.45 -19.09 -5.23
CA LEU A 117 0.68 -20.28 -5.60
C LEU A 117 0.95 -20.69 -7.06
N GLN A 118 0.95 -19.73 -7.98
CA GLN A 118 1.22 -19.97 -9.40
C GLN A 118 2.63 -20.52 -9.61
N ALA A 119 3.66 -19.94 -8.99
CA ALA A 119 5.05 -20.37 -9.13
C ALA A 119 5.31 -21.79 -8.58
N ASN A 120 4.51 -22.23 -7.61
CA ASN A 120 4.60 -23.57 -7.03
C ASN A 120 3.58 -24.56 -7.61
N ASN A 121 2.84 -24.18 -8.68
CA ASN A 121 1.78 -24.99 -9.29
C ASN A 121 0.68 -25.44 -8.31
N ILE A 122 0.40 -24.66 -7.27
CA ILE A 122 -0.67 -24.93 -6.30
C ILE A 122 -1.98 -24.40 -6.89
N LYS A 123 -3.00 -25.27 -6.99
CA LYS A 123 -4.28 -24.99 -7.69
C LYS A 123 -5.53 -25.22 -6.83
N ASP A 124 -5.35 -25.78 -5.65
CA ASP A 124 -6.38 -26.19 -4.70
C ASP A 124 -6.58 -25.18 -3.55
N ARG A 125 -6.05 -23.96 -3.71
CA ARG A 125 -6.13 -22.88 -2.72
C ARG A 125 -6.50 -21.57 -3.37
N THR A 126 -7.27 -20.77 -2.65
CA THR A 126 -7.73 -19.44 -3.07
C THR A 126 -7.00 -18.35 -2.27
N VAL A 127 -6.78 -17.20 -2.90
CA VAL A 127 -6.37 -15.97 -2.21
C VAL A 127 -7.58 -15.04 -2.12
N TRP A 128 -8.06 -14.81 -0.92
CA TRP A 128 -9.15 -13.88 -0.62
C TRP A 128 -8.58 -12.47 -0.39
N VAL A 129 -9.12 -11.51 -1.14
CA VAL A 129 -8.68 -10.10 -1.14
C VAL A 129 -9.81 -9.27 -0.53
N ALA A 130 -9.76 -9.05 0.78
CA ALA A 130 -10.84 -8.38 1.51
C ALA A 130 -10.43 -6.96 1.91
N ASP A 131 -11.12 -5.97 1.36
CA ASP A 131 -10.94 -4.55 1.67
C ASP A 131 -12.30 -3.84 1.52
N SER A 132 -12.46 -2.65 2.09
CA SER A 132 -13.60 -1.79 1.75
C SER A 132 -13.51 -1.32 0.30
N PHE A 133 -12.29 -1.23 -0.24
CA PHE A 133 -11.95 -0.57 -1.50
C PHE A 133 -12.32 0.93 -1.52
N GLU A 134 -12.55 1.47 -0.33
CA GLU A 134 -13.03 2.83 -0.08
C GLU A 134 -12.19 3.52 1.03
N GLY A 135 -11.05 2.93 1.40
CA GLY A 135 -10.21 3.44 2.49
C GLY A 135 -10.77 3.11 3.88
N LEU A 136 -10.20 3.72 4.92
CA LEU A 136 -10.63 3.45 6.29
C LEU A 136 -11.94 4.19 6.62
N PRO A 137 -12.85 3.59 7.41
CA PRO A 137 -13.98 4.30 7.97
C PRO A 137 -13.54 5.25 9.10
N ALA A 138 -14.34 6.28 9.36
CA ALA A 138 -14.14 7.11 10.56
C ALA A 138 -14.26 6.24 11.84
N PRO A 139 -13.42 6.47 12.87
CA PRO A 139 -13.47 5.71 14.12
C PRO A 139 -14.85 5.76 14.79
N ASN A 140 -15.38 4.58 15.15
CA ASN A 140 -16.56 4.49 16.01
C ASN A 140 -16.11 4.44 17.47
N LEU A 141 -15.98 5.60 18.12
CA LEU A 141 -15.46 5.70 19.49
C LEU A 141 -16.41 5.16 20.56
N GLU A 142 -17.70 5.03 20.26
CA GLU A 142 -18.67 4.40 21.16
C GLU A 142 -18.38 2.90 21.28
N GLN A 143 -18.17 2.24 20.15
CA GLN A 143 -17.90 0.80 20.10
C GLN A 143 -16.42 0.45 20.31
N TYR A 144 -15.51 1.31 19.81
CA TYR A 144 -14.06 1.09 19.77
C TYR A 144 -13.31 2.34 20.28
N PRO A 145 -13.37 2.65 21.58
CA PRO A 145 -12.74 3.86 22.14
C PRO A 145 -11.21 3.89 22.00
N LYS A 146 -10.57 2.74 21.72
CA LYS A 146 -9.11 2.66 21.50
C LYS A 146 -8.66 3.29 20.19
N ASP A 147 -9.57 3.50 19.25
CA ASP A 147 -9.28 4.15 17.96
C ASP A 147 -9.31 5.68 18.07
N TYR A 148 -9.40 6.21 19.30
CA TYR A 148 -9.35 7.64 19.57
C TYR A 148 -8.10 8.28 18.98
N GLY A 149 -8.32 9.35 18.20
CA GLY A 149 -7.26 10.11 17.56
C GLY A 149 -6.74 9.48 16.27
N ASP A 150 -7.27 8.35 15.82
CA ASP A 150 -6.97 7.84 14.49
C ASP A 150 -7.60 8.76 13.42
N TYR A 151 -6.75 9.29 12.54
CA TYR A 151 -7.13 10.18 11.45
C TYR A 151 -6.86 9.55 10.08
N LEU A 152 -6.52 8.26 10.00
CA LEU A 152 -6.12 7.62 8.76
C LEU A 152 -7.23 7.58 7.69
N HIS A 153 -8.49 7.59 8.15
CA HIS A 153 -9.69 7.69 7.29
C HIS A 153 -9.76 8.99 6.46
N THR A 154 -8.98 10.02 6.80
CA THR A 154 -8.94 11.28 6.05
C THR A 154 -7.96 11.23 4.86
N PHE A 155 -7.16 10.17 4.72
CA PHE A 155 -6.21 10.04 3.62
C PHE A 155 -6.81 9.29 2.42
N ASP A 156 -7.14 10.01 1.36
CA ASP A 156 -7.54 9.38 0.08
C ASP A 156 -6.42 8.53 -0.53
N TYR A 157 -5.15 8.71 -0.14
CA TYR A 157 -4.06 7.79 -0.49
C TYR A 157 -4.34 6.33 -0.11
N LEU A 158 -5.12 6.09 0.95
CA LEU A 158 -5.51 4.75 1.42
C LEU A 158 -6.79 4.25 0.74
N ARG A 159 -7.49 5.09 -0.04
CA ARG A 159 -8.69 4.74 -0.81
C ARG A 159 -8.28 4.19 -2.17
N VAL A 160 -8.33 2.87 -2.33
CA VAL A 160 -8.00 2.19 -3.60
C VAL A 160 -9.18 1.34 -4.03
N SER A 161 -9.75 1.63 -5.21
CA SER A 161 -10.93 0.94 -5.70
C SER A 161 -10.64 -0.52 -6.07
N LEU A 162 -11.70 -1.34 -6.12
CA LEU A 162 -11.61 -2.74 -6.53
C LEU A 162 -11.02 -2.86 -7.94
N GLU A 163 -11.46 -2.00 -8.86
CA GLU A 163 -10.98 -1.97 -10.25
C GLU A 163 -9.48 -1.73 -10.30
N THR A 164 -8.98 -0.77 -9.50
CA THR A 164 -7.54 -0.48 -9.42
C THR A 164 -6.76 -1.69 -8.90
N VAL A 165 -7.29 -2.39 -7.88
CA VAL A 165 -6.65 -3.62 -7.37
C VAL A 165 -6.66 -4.71 -8.44
N GLN A 166 -7.77 -4.93 -9.14
CA GLN A 166 -7.86 -5.90 -10.25
C GLN A 166 -6.88 -5.58 -11.38
N GLU A 167 -6.76 -4.30 -11.77
CA GLU A 167 -5.77 -3.84 -12.74
C GLU A 167 -4.34 -4.10 -12.26
N ASN A 168 -4.06 -3.90 -10.97
CA ASN A 168 -2.76 -4.22 -10.41
C ASN A 168 -2.46 -5.72 -10.51
N PHE A 169 -3.41 -6.61 -10.25
CA PHE A 169 -3.23 -8.06 -10.47
C PHE A 169 -2.97 -8.39 -11.95
N LYS A 170 -3.71 -7.76 -12.88
CA LYS A 170 -3.54 -7.95 -14.33
C LYS A 170 -2.13 -7.58 -14.81
N LYS A 171 -1.49 -6.56 -14.23
CA LYS A 171 -0.08 -6.18 -14.54
C LYS A 171 0.94 -7.31 -14.28
N TYR A 172 0.56 -8.34 -13.53
CA TYR A 172 1.40 -9.49 -13.22
C TYR A 172 0.89 -10.80 -13.84
N ASP A 173 -0.12 -10.76 -14.72
CA ASP A 173 -0.78 -11.94 -15.28
C ASP A 173 -1.36 -12.88 -14.21
N LEU A 174 -1.86 -12.29 -13.11
CA LEU A 174 -2.41 -13.00 -11.95
C LEU A 174 -3.93 -12.81 -11.80
N LEU A 175 -4.58 -12.21 -12.79
CA LEU A 175 -6.04 -12.11 -12.91
C LEU A 175 -6.36 -11.96 -14.40
N ASN A 176 -7.08 -12.91 -14.96
CA ASN A 176 -7.47 -12.93 -16.39
C ASN A 176 -8.81 -12.20 -16.60
#